data_AF-A0A415VDE4-F1
#
_entry.id   AF-A0A415VDE4-F1
#
_cell.length_a   1.000
_cell.length_b   1.000
_cell.length_c   1.000
_cell.angle_alpha   90.00
_cell.angle_beta   90.00
_cell.angle_gamma   90.00
#
_symmetry.space_group_name_H-M   'P 1'
#
loop_
_entity.id
_entity.type
_entity.pdbx_description
1 polymer ?
#
loop_
_entity_poly.entity_id
_entity_poly.type
_entity_poly.pdbx_seq_one_letter_code
_entity_poly.pdbx_strand_id
1 'polypeptide(L)'
;MYNEKLEALITAALADGVLTDKEKNLLFKKAEAMGIDRDEFELVLEGRLAKRKKEMEAQAPQAAKPAKKEGAIPQELDDLIKEYLTDGIISTKERQVLLNKAQALGLNVDEVDLYIDAQQQKADQAVAAAMNKRRGKTCPYCGSSVPELTDKCPNCGSNITPEASEELEDIFEHLESALVNFKSGEDVEKNKAEVERYVRKARMYYGNNPKIQRLLDEVEAESEAAKVDAKKRFWLDLIRRNKQIVIIVVGFIGLAVFCFTVYNLLSPDKAYNNALKEVEATTEQVVDILNSATL
;
A
#
# COMPACT_ATOMS: atom_id res chain seq x y z
N MET A 1 -49.91 8.69 -26.36
CA MET A 1 -50.14 10.03 -25.78
C MET A 1 -51.12 9.83 -24.63
N TYR A 2 -50.79 10.26 -23.41
CA TYR A 2 -51.66 10.00 -22.27
C TYR A 2 -52.95 10.84 -22.36
N ASN A 3 -53.95 10.48 -21.55
CA ASN A 3 -55.15 11.29 -21.42
C ASN A 3 -54.79 12.74 -21.06
N GLU A 4 -55.48 13.72 -21.65
CA GLU A 4 -55.24 15.15 -21.46
C GLU A 4 -55.16 15.55 -19.98
N LYS A 5 -55.96 14.92 -19.12
CA LYS A 5 -55.94 15.17 -17.67
C LYS A 5 -54.64 14.72 -17.00
N LEU A 6 -54.03 13.63 -17.45
CA LEU A 6 -52.76 13.13 -16.93
C LEU A 6 -51.60 13.97 -17.48
N GLU A 7 -51.65 14.32 -18.76
CA GLU A 7 -50.66 15.20 -19.40
C GLU A 7 -50.59 16.58 -18.74
N ALA A 8 -51.74 17.16 -18.36
CA ALA A 8 -51.81 18.42 -17.63
C ALA A 8 -51.20 18.32 -16.23
N LEU A 9 -51.44 17.20 -15.52
CA LEU A 9 -50.84 16.95 -14.20
C LEU A 9 -49.33 16.73 -14.28
N ILE A 10 -48.86 15.99 -15.28
CA ILE A 10 -47.43 15.82 -15.53
C ILE A 10 -46.78 17.18 -15.84
N THR A 11 -47.42 17.99 -16.68
CA THR A 11 -46.88 19.31 -17.04
C THR A 11 -46.84 20.24 -15.83
N ALA A 12 -47.87 20.25 -14.98
CA ALA A 12 -47.89 21.04 -13.75
C ALA A 12 -46.83 20.57 -12.75
N ALA A 13 -46.68 19.25 -12.57
CA ALA A 13 -45.70 18.66 -11.65
C ALA A 13 -44.25 18.74 -12.14
N LEU A 14 -44.02 19.01 -13.43
CA LEU A 14 -42.69 19.22 -14.00
C LEU A 14 -42.37 20.69 -14.27
N ALA A 15 -43.27 21.62 -13.90
CA ALA A 15 -43.15 23.04 -14.22
C ALA A 15 -41.97 23.71 -13.50
N ASP A 16 -41.63 23.25 -12.31
CA ASP A 16 -40.52 23.75 -11.49
C ASP A 16 -39.22 22.93 -11.66
N GLY A 17 -39.24 21.92 -12.54
CA GLY A 17 -38.10 21.04 -12.82
C GLY A 17 -37.77 20.05 -11.69
N VAL A 18 -38.57 19.96 -10.62
CA VAL A 18 -38.32 19.08 -9.48
C VAL A 18 -39.58 18.27 -9.17
N LEU A 19 -39.55 16.96 -9.45
CA LEU A 19 -40.65 16.07 -9.10
C LEU A 19 -40.44 15.49 -7.70
N THR A 20 -41.31 15.83 -6.76
CA THR A 20 -41.25 15.30 -5.39
C THR A 20 -41.82 13.88 -5.29
N ASP A 21 -41.43 13.12 -4.26
CA ASP A 21 -41.94 11.76 -4.05
C ASP A 21 -43.47 11.71 -3.88
N LYS A 22 -44.08 12.78 -3.35
CA LYS A 22 -45.54 12.89 -3.20
C LYS A 22 -46.23 13.06 -4.56
N GLU A 23 -45.66 13.88 -5.44
CA GLU A 23 -46.18 14.10 -6.80
C GLU A 23 -45.95 12.87 -7.67
N LYS A 24 -44.76 12.25 -7.59
CA LYS A 24 -44.43 10.99 -8.26
C LYS A 24 -45.42 9.89 -7.88
N ASN A 25 -45.68 9.70 -6.58
CA ASN A 25 -46.66 8.72 -6.11
C ASN A 25 -48.11 9.04 -6.53
N LEU A 26 -48.49 10.31 -6.62
CA LEU A 26 -49.82 10.71 -7.09
C LEU A 26 -49.99 10.43 -8.58
N LEU A 27 -48.97 10.73 -9.40
CA LEU A 27 -48.98 10.47 -10.83
C LEU A 27 -49.01 8.97 -11.13
N PHE A 28 -48.24 8.15 -10.41
CA PHE A 28 -48.31 6.68 -10.53
C PHE A 28 -49.68 6.14 -10.20
N LYS A 29 -50.28 6.54 -9.07
CA LYS A 29 -51.64 6.09 -8.71
C LYS A 29 -52.67 6.44 -9.77
N LYS A 30 -52.53 7.59 -10.44
CA LYS A 30 -53.41 7.96 -11.55
C LYS A 30 -53.11 7.17 -12.82
N ALA A 31 -51.84 6.95 -13.14
CA ALA A 31 -51.42 6.16 -14.29
C ALA A 31 -51.89 4.71 -14.18
N GLU A 32 -51.72 4.08 -13.01
CA GLU A 32 -52.20 2.73 -12.69
C GLU A 32 -53.73 2.64 -12.78
N ALA A 33 -54.45 3.65 -12.26
CA ALA A 33 -55.92 3.70 -12.37
C ALA A 33 -56.41 3.82 -13.83
N MET A 34 -55.53 4.22 -14.75
CA MET A 34 -55.78 4.27 -16.19
C MET A 34 -55.21 3.05 -16.94
N GLY A 35 -54.69 2.05 -16.20
CA GLY A 35 -54.13 0.81 -16.76
C GLY A 35 -52.78 0.99 -17.45
N ILE A 36 -52.04 2.05 -17.12
CA ILE A 36 -50.69 2.30 -17.65
C ILE A 36 -49.69 1.54 -16.78
N ASP A 37 -48.74 0.86 -17.41
CA ASP A 37 -47.67 0.16 -16.72
C ASP A 37 -46.78 1.14 -15.93
N ARG A 38 -46.45 0.75 -14.70
CA ARG A 38 -45.74 1.62 -13.76
C ARG A 38 -44.32 1.92 -14.25
N ASP A 39 -43.62 0.91 -14.76
CA ASP A 39 -42.21 1.05 -15.15
C ASP A 39 -42.09 1.80 -16.49
N GLU A 40 -43.04 1.57 -17.42
CA GLU A 40 -43.18 2.38 -18.64
C GLU A 40 -43.46 3.86 -18.32
N PHE A 41 -44.35 4.12 -17.36
CA PHE A 41 -44.69 5.47 -16.95
C PHE A 41 -43.51 6.18 -16.26
N GLU A 42 -42.74 5.48 -15.43
CA GLU A 42 -41.55 5.99 -14.76
C GLU A 42 -40.50 6.47 -15.77
N LEU A 43 -40.18 5.64 -16.76
CA LEU A 43 -39.21 5.96 -17.80
C LEU A 43 -39.60 7.24 -18.57
N VAL A 44 -40.89 7.36 -18.92
CA VAL A 44 -41.40 8.54 -19.64
C VAL A 44 -41.38 9.78 -18.75
N LEU A 45 -41.68 9.64 -17.46
CA LEU A 45 -41.68 10.75 -16.51
C LEU A 45 -40.27 11.28 -16.26
N GLU A 46 -39.29 10.39 -16.09
CA GLU A 46 -37.88 10.75 -15.94
C GLU A 46 -37.30 11.39 -17.21
N GLY A 47 -37.61 10.84 -18.39
CA GLY A 47 -37.18 11.42 -19.67
C GLY A 47 -37.71 12.85 -19.87
N ARG A 48 -38.96 13.10 -19.48
CA ARG A 48 -39.56 14.45 -19.55
C ARG A 48 -38.99 15.40 -18.51
N LEU A 49 -38.73 14.92 -17.29
CA LEU A 49 -38.09 15.71 -16.24
C LEU A 49 -36.67 16.13 -16.63
N ALA A 50 -35.88 15.21 -17.20
CA ALA A 50 -34.55 15.52 -17.70
C ALA A 50 -34.58 16.53 -18.85
N LYS A 51 -35.57 16.42 -19.75
CA LYS A 51 -35.77 17.39 -20.83
C LYS A 51 -36.14 18.78 -20.29
N ARG A 52 -37.04 18.86 -19.29
CA ARG A 52 -37.43 20.12 -18.64
C ARG A 52 -36.27 20.77 -17.89
N LYS A 53 -35.46 20.00 -17.15
CA LYS A 53 -34.24 20.51 -16.51
C LYS A 53 -33.27 21.12 -17.52
N LYS A 54 -33.01 20.42 -18.63
CA LYS A 54 -32.15 20.95 -19.71
C LYS A 54 -32.73 22.19 -20.39
N GLU A 55 -34.04 22.25 -20.59
CA GLU A 55 -34.72 23.44 -21.13
C GLU A 55 -34.66 24.64 -20.18
N MET A 56 -34.80 24.40 -18.86
CA MET A 56 -34.67 25.43 -17.82
C MET A 56 -33.21 25.92 -17.65
N GLU A 57 -32.24 25.00 -17.73
CA GLU A 57 -30.81 25.33 -17.72
C GLU A 57 -30.37 26.10 -18.97
N ALA A 58 -30.98 25.82 -20.13
CA ALA A 58 -30.67 26.49 -21.39
C ALA A 58 -31.33 27.89 -21.53
N GLN A 59 -32.32 28.23 -20.69
CA GLN A 59 -33.10 29.47 -20.80
C GLN A 59 -32.80 30.55 -19.74
N ALA A 60 -31.87 30.32 -18.80
CA ALA A 60 -31.51 31.31 -17.78
C ALA A 60 -30.09 31.89 -17.97
N PRO A 61 -29.93 33.17 -18.34
CA PRO A 61 -28.73 33.93 -17.99
C PRO A 61 -28.73 34.16 -16.48
N GLN A 62 -27.74 33.60 -15.79
CA GLN A 62 -27.29 33.91 -14.42
C GLN A 62 -28.32 34.61 -13.50
N ALA A 63 -29.12 33.83 -12.76
CA ALA A 63 -29.64 34.21 -11.45
C ALA A 63 -30.25 33.01 -10.68
N ALA A 64 -29.66 32.74 -9.51
CA ALA A 64 -30.23 32.16 -8.27
C ALA A 64 -30.85 30.73 -8.22
N LYS A 65 -30.13 29.88 -7.44
CA LYS A 65 -30.54 28.76 -6.54
C LYS A 65 -31.21 27.49 -7.11
N PRO A 66 -30.88 26.30 -6.54
CA PRO A 66 -31.79 25.73 -5.54
C PRO A 66 -31.17 25.00 -4.32
N ALA A 67 -31.99 25.07 -3.25
CA ALA A 67 -32.23 24.25 -2.06
C ALA A 67 -31.41 22.99 -1.70
N LYS A 68 -30.84 23.06 -0.49
CA LYS A 68 -30.84 22.10 0.65
C LYS A 68 -30.92 20.59 0.34
N LYS A 69 -29.77 19.92 0.54
CA LYS A 69 -29.69 18.54 1.06
C LYS A 69 -29.64 18.61 2.59
N GLU A 70 -30.55 17.91 3.27
CA GLU A 70 -30.40 17.58 4.68
C GLU A 70 -29.05 16.88 4.89
N GLY A 71 -28.24 17.38 5.83
CA GLY A 71 -26.90 16.89 6.12
C GLY A 71 -25.75 17.57 5.37
N ALA A 72 -26.02 18.45 4.40
CA ALA A 72 -24.98 19.28 3.79
C ALA A 72 -25.14 20.73 4.25
N ILE A 73 -24.11 21.25 4.92
CA ILE A 73 -24.01 22.69 5.18
C ILE A 73 -24.14 23.41 3.83
N PRO A 74 -25.04 24.40 3.71
CA PRO A 74 -25.23 25.14 2.46
C PRO A 74 -23.88 25.66 1.97
N GLN A 75 -23.62 25.55 0.66
CA GLN A 75 -22.36 26.01 0.06
C GLN A 75 -22.05 27.46 0.44
N GLU A 76 -23.08 28.33 0.51
CA GLU A 76 -22.94 29.72 0.96
C GLU A 76 -22.41 29.90 2.39
N LEU A 77 -22.55 28.90 3.26
CA LEU A 77 -22.01 28.91 4.62
C LEU A 77 -20.63 28.23 4.64
N ASP A 78 -20.44 27.15 3.89
CA ASP A 78 -19.15 26.48 3.73
C ASP A 78 -18.09 27.39 3.11
N ASP A 79 -18.45 28.15 2.08
CA ASP A 79 -17.56 29.10 1.42
C ASP A 79 -17.20 30.26 2.36
N LEU A 80 -18.15 30.72 3.18
CA LEU A 80 -17.90 31.74 4.21
C LEU A 80 -16.97 31.21 5.32
N ILE A 81 -17.12 29.94 5.71
CA ILE A 81 -16.23 29.28 6.67
C ILE A 81 -14.81 29.19 6.10
N LYS A 82 -14.65 28.83 4.82
CA LYS A 82 -13.34 28.80 4.14
C LYS A 82 -12.72 30.20 4.01
N GLU A 83 -13.53 31.21 3.73
CA GLU A 83 -13.09 32.60 3.64
C GLU A 83 -12.58 33.13 5.00
N TYR A 84 -13.22 32.77 6.12
CA TYR A 84 -12.69 33.10 7.44
C TYR A 84 -11.50 32.23 7.86
N LEU A 85 -11.39 31.01 7.34
CA LEU A 85 -10.22 30.14 7.56
C LEU A 85 -8.98 30.54 6.74
N THR A 86 -9.07 31.56 5.87
CA THR A 86 -7.91 32.03 5.09
C THR A 86 -6.76 32.49 5.99
N ASP A 87 -7.10 33.04 7.16
CA ASP A 87 -6.15 33.55 8.16
C ASP A 87 -5.69 32.44 9.14
N GLY A 88 -6.20 31.22 8.95
CA GLY A 88 -5.84 30.01 9.69
C GLY A 88 -6.56 29.81 11.03
N ILE A 89 -7.33 30.78 11.52
CA ILE A 89 -8.07 30.70 12.79
C ILE A 89 -9.40 31.44 12.64
N ILE A 90 -10.50 30.81 13.08
CA ILE A 90 -11.79 31.50 13.22
C ILE A 90 -11.84 32.14 14.61
N SER A 91 -11.91 33.46 14.66
CA SER A 91 -12.04 34.20 15.91
C SER A 91 -13.42 33.99 16.57
N THR A 92 -13.52 34.30 17.87
CA THR A 92 -14.79 34.17 18.62
C THR A 92 -15.92 35.00 17.98
N LYS A 93 -15.60 36.16 17.39
CA LYS A 93 -16.59 37.02 16.72
C LYS A 93 -17.04 36.42 15.39
N GLU A 94 -16.14 35.90 14.58
CA GLU A 94 -16.46 35.27 13.29
C GLU A 94 -17.27 33.99 13.51
N ARG A 95 -16.88 33.17 14.50
CA ARG A 95 -17.66 32.01 14.92
C ARG A 95 -19.09 32.39 15.25
N GLN A 96 -19.31 33.46 16.01
CA GLN A 96 -20.65 33.89 16.38
C GLN A 96 -21.47 34.40 15.18
N VAL A 97 -20.83 35.07 14.21
CA VAL A 97 -21.47 35.48 12.95
C VAL A 97 -21.91 34.24 12.14
N LEU A 98 -21.06 33.21 12.07
CA LEU A 98 -21.36 31.95 11.39
C LEU A 98 -22.55 31.21 12.04
N LEU A 99 -22.57 31.12 13.37
CA LEU A 99 -23.67 30.48 14.11
C LEU A 99 -25.00 31.24 13.96
N ASN A 100 -24.96 32.57 14.01
CA ASN A 100 -26.15 33.41 13.77
C ASN A 100 -26.69 33.23 12.33
N LYS A 101 -25.78 33.15 11.34
CA LYS A 101 -26.15 32.91 9.95
C LYS A 101 -26.72 31.50 9.76
N ALA A 102 -26.15 30.50 10.45
CA ALA A 102 -26.65 29.14 10.44
C ALA A 102 -28.06 29.02 11.03
N GLN A 103 -28.31 29.71 12.14
CA GLN A 103 -29.64 29.78 12.76
C GLN A 103 -30.66 30.45 11.83
N ALA A 104 -30.28 31.53 11.15
CA ALA A 104 -31.13 32.19 10.15
C ALA A 104 -31.46 31.29 8.94
N LEU A 105 -30.57 30.35 8.60
CA LEU A 105 -30.77 29.33 7.56
C LEU A 105 -31.53 28.10 8.07
N GLY A 106 -31.91 28.07 9.35
CA GLY A 106 -32.61 26.96 10.00
C GLY A 106 -31.76 25.69 10.08
N LEU A 107 -30.45 25.82 10.30
CA LEU A 107 -29.53 24.72 10.57
C LEU A 107 -29.40 24.49 12.08
N ASN A 108 -29.01 23.28 12.48
CA ASN A 108 -28.68 22.97 13.86
C ASN A 108 -27.36 23.66 14.24
N VAL A 109 -27.40 24.52 15.25
CA VAL A 109 -26.25 25.32 15.71
C VAL A 109 -25.11 24.42 16.20
N ASP A 110 -25.43 23.34 16.91
CA ASP A 110 -24.41 22.43 17.48
C ASP A 110 -23.69 21.64 16.39
N GLU A 111 -24.41 21.21 15.34
CA GLU A 111 -23.81 20.51 14.18
C GLU A 111 -22.90 21.44 13.37
N VAL A 112 -23.26 22.72 13.26
CA VAL A 112 -22.47 23.72 12.55
C VAL A 112 -21.22 24.10 13.36
N ASP A 113 -21.33 24.21 14.68
CA ASP A 113 -20.18 24.46 15.56
C ASP A 113 -19.17 23.30 15.47
N LEU A 114 -19.66 22.05 15.49
CA LEU A 114 -18.82 20.87 15.29
C LEU A 114 -18.15 20.86 13.91
N TYR A 115 -18.85 21.34 12.87
CA TYR A 115 -18.27 21.46 11.54
C TYR A 115 -17.21 22.54 11.45
N ILE A 116 -17.43 23.70 12.09
CA ILE A 116 -16.45 24.78 12.20
C ILE A 116 -15.17 24.24 12.84
N ASP A 117 -15.29 23.49 13.93
CA ASP A 117 -14.14 22.86 14.60
C ASP A 117 -13.43 21.85 13.70
N ALA A 118 -14.18 21.01 12.97
CA ALA A 118 -13.61 20.05 12.03
C ALA A 118 -12.86 20.73 10.87
N GLN A 119 -13.36 21.87 10.37
CA GLN A 119 -12.69 22.63 9.31
C GLN A 119 -11.45 23.36 9.84
N GLN A 120 -11.52 23.91 11.05
CA GLN A 120 -10.37 24.52 11.71
C GLN A 120 -9.27 23.48 11.97
N GLN A 121 -9.63 22.29 12.45
CA GLN A 121 -8.69 21.18 12.61
C GLN A 121 -8.05 20.73 11.28
N LYS A 122 -8.81 20.71 10.17
CA LYS A 122 -8.26 20.43 8.84
C LYS A 122 -7.30 21.52 8.37
N ALA A 123 -7.61 22.79 8.63
CA ALA A 123 -6.72 23.91 8.33
C ALA A 123 -5.43 23.80 9.16
N ASP A 124 -5.53 23.51 10.46
CA ASP A 124 -4.39 23.29 11.34
C ASP A 124 -3.54 22.11 10.90
N GLN A 125 -4.16 20.99 10.48
CA GLN A 125 -3.46 19.84 9.93
C GLN A 125 -2.79 20.16 8.60
N ALA A 126 -3.44 20.94 7.72
CA ALA A 126 -2.86 21.38 6.46
C ALA A 126 -1.69 22.34 6.68
N VAL A 127 -1.79 23.25 7.65
CA VAL A 127 -0.70 24.14 8.08
C VAL A 127 0.41 23.34 8.72
N ALA A 128 0.13 22.37 9.59
CA ALA A 128 1.13 21.50 10.19
C ALA A 128 1.82 20.60 9.14
N ALA A 129 1.08 20.06 8.18
CA ALA A 129 1.62 19.30 7.06
C ALA A 129 2.43 20.19 6.10
N ALA A 130 1.97 21.40 5.83
CA ALA A 130 2.70 22.40 5.06
C ALA A 130 3.94 22.89 5.82
N MET A 131 3.89 23.02 7.15
CA MET A 131 5.03 23.32 8.00
C MET A 131 6.00 22.14 8.06
N ASN A 132 5.54 20.90 8.05
CA ASN A 132 6.41 19.72 7.98
C ASN A 132 7.07 19.57 6.61
N LYS A 133 6.41 20.02 5.53
CA LYS A 133 7.03 20.19 4.20
C LYS A 133 7.98 21.39 4.15
N ARG A 134 7.59 22.54 4.74
CA ARG A 134 8.40 23.77 4.83
C ARG A 134 9.53 23.69 5.85
N ARG A 135 9.52 22.71 6.76
CA ARG A 135 10.70 22.22 7.49
C ARG A 135 11.57 21.45 6.49
N GLY A 136 11.95 22.15 5.43
CA GLY A 136 13.19 21.91 4.75
C GLY A 136 14.29 21.95 5.80
N LYS A 137 15.17 20.98 5.69
CA LYS A 137 16.44 20.81 6.39
C LYS A 137 16.68 21.80 7.54
N THR A 138 16.71 21.28 8.76
CA THR A 138 17.33 22.00 9.88
C THR A 138 18.74 22.42 9.45
N CYS A 139 19.04 23.71 9.54
CA CYS A 139 20.35 24.24 9.21
C CYS A 139 21.41 23.50 10.05
N PRO A 140 22.36 22.77 9.44
CA PRO A 140 23.34 21.99 10.19
C PRO A 140 24.27 22.87 11.03
N TYR A 141 24.39 24.17 10.67
CA TYR A 141 25.26 25.12 11.34
C TYR A 141 24.64 25.80 12.56
N CYS A 142 23.32 26.05 12.57
CA CYS A 142 22.67 26.82 13.64
C CYS A 142 21.36 26.22 14.17
N GLY A 143 20.89 25.11 13.61
CA GLY A 143 19.69 24.41 14.09
C GLY A 143 18.35 25.07 13.72
N SER A 144 18.36 26.17 12.97
CA SER A 144 17.12 26.84 12.53
C SER A 144 16.46 26.13 11.35
N SER A 145 15.13 26.21 11.25
CA SER A 145 14.38 25.67 10.12
C SER A 145 14.61 26.52 8.86
N VAL A 146 14.90 25.88 7.73
CA VAL A 146 15.22 26.57 6.47
C VAL A 146 14.20 26.19 5.38
N PRO A 147 13.69 27.14 4.59
CA PRO A 147 12.83 26.82 3.44
C PRO A 147 13.50 25.86 2.44
N GLU A 148 12.73 24.96 1.81
CA GLU A 148 13.24 23.87 0.94
C GLU A 148 14.06 24.32 -0.28
N LEU A 149 13.98 25.59 -0.68
CA LEU A 149 14.58 26.12 -1.92
C LEU A 149 15.56 27.28 -1.65
N THR A 150 16.05 27.41 -0.42
CA THR A 150 17.00 28.48 -0.06
C THR A 150 18.44 28.00 -0.03
N ASP A 151 19.26 28.59 -0.90
CA ASP A 151 20.70 28.34 -0.99
C ASP A 151 21.49 28.98 0.16
N LYS A 152 20.88 29.89 0.93
CA LYS A 152 21.43 30.48 2.16
C LYS A 152 20.46 30.37 3.32
N CYS A 153 20.97 30.01 4.48
CA CYS A 153 20.22 30.07 5.73
C CYS A 153 19.86 31.54 6.03
N PRO A 154 18.56 31.89 6.18
CA PRO A 154 18.16 33.25 6.51
C PRO A 154 18.54 33.68 7.93
N ASN A 155 18.86 32.74 8.82
CA ASN A 155 19.18 33.02 10.22
C ASN A 155 20.68 33.18 10.48
N CYS A 156 21.53 32.31 9.90
CA CYS A 156 22.99 32.37 10.10
C CYS A 156 23.79 32.77 8.85
N GLY A 157 23.15 32.92 7.69
CA GLY A 157 23.80 33.35 6.45
C GLY A 157 24.67 32.29 5.75
N SER A 158 24.82 31.09 6.34
CA SER A 158 25.58 29.97 5.75
C SER A 158 24.94 29.48 4.47
N ASN A 159 25.77 29.17 3.46
CA ASN A 159 25.33 28.62 2.19
C ASN A 159 24.96 27.13 2.40
N ILE A 160 23.77 26.70 1.98
CA ILE A 160 23.25 25.35 2.18
C ILE A 160 23.44 24.48 0.92
N THR A 161 23.76 25.11 -0.22
CA THR A 161 24.00 24.46 -1.52
C THR A 161 25.25 25.04 -2.20
N PRO A 162 26.44 24.64 -1.71
CA PRO A 162 27.47 24.10 -2.61
C PRO A 162 28.18 22.84 -2.06
N GLU A 163 27.96 22.48 -0.79
CA GLU A 163 28.68 21.37 -0.13
C GLU A 163 27.99 20.00 -0.33
N ALA A 164 26.73 19.99 -0.77
CA ALA A 164 25.99 18.78 -1.04
C ALA A 164 26.42 18.04 -2.33
N SER A 165 27.30 18.61 -3.15
CA SER A 165 27.88 17.93 -4.32
C SER A 165 29.16 17.19 -3.99
N GLU A 166 30.08 17.80 -3.23
CA GLU A 166 31.35 17.15 -2.83
C GLU A 166 31.11 16.01 -1.85
N GLU A 167 30.23 16.18 -0.85
CA GLU A 167 29.88 15.08 0.07
C GLU A 167 29.07 13.96 -0.60
N LEU A 168 28.30 14.28 -1.64
CA LEU A 168 27.56 13.26 -2.42
C LEU A 168 28.50 12.48 -3.34
N GLU A 169 29.45 13.18 -3.96
CA GLU A 169 30.51 12.59 -4.77
C GLU A 169 31.40 11.68 -3.91
N ASP A 170 31.80 12.12 -2.71
CA ASP A 170 32.53 11.30 -1.75
C ASP A 170 31.73 10.06 -1.28
N ILE A 171 30.42 10.21 -1.04
CA ILE A 171 29.53 9.08 -0.71
C ILE A 171 29.45 8.08 -1.87
N PHE A 172 29.31 8.54 -3.12
CA PHE A 172 29.26 7.65 -4.27
C PHE A 172 30.61 7.00 -4.57
N GLU A 173 31.73 7.72 -4.42
CA GLU A 173 33.07 7.18 -4.58
C GLU A 173 33.39 6.12 -3.52
N HIS A 174 32.94 6.31 -2.28
CA HIS A 174 33.02 5.31 -1.22
C HIS A 174 32.09 4.11 -1.48
N LEU A 175 30.89 4.33 -2.03
CA LEU A 175 30.00 3.23 -2.41
C LEU A 175 30.57 2.40 -3.57
N GLU A 176 31.12 3.05 -4.58
CA GLU A 176 31.76 2.39 -5.73
C GLU A 176 33.00 1.61 -5.30
N SER A 177 33.89 2.21 -4.50
CA SER A 177 35.08 1.50 -3.99
C SER A 177 34.72 0.33 -3.08
N ALA A 178 33.72 0.49 -2.19
CA ALA A 178 33.23 -0.59 -1.35
C ALA A 178 32.61 -1.72 -2.18
N LEU A 179 31.86 -1.41 -3.24
CA LEU A 179 31.32 -2.39 -4.18
C LEU A 179 32.41 -3.13 -4.97
N VAL A 180 33.46 -2.44 -5.40
CA VAL A 180 34.61 -3.04 -6.10
C VAL A 180 35.36 -4.01 -5.18
N ASN A 181 35.66 -3.60 -3.95
CA ASN A 181 36.29 -4.46 -2.95
C ASN A 181 35.39 -5.64 -2.54
N PHE A 182 34.08 -5.42 -2.51
CA PHE A 182 33.12 -6.48 -2.26
C PHE A 182 33.11 -7.53 -3.39
N LYS A 183 33.19 -7.08 -4.65
CA LYS A 183 33.27 -7.95 -5.84
C LYS A 183 34.63 -8.66 -5.98
N SER A 184 35.72 -8.12 -5.42
CA SER A 184 37.03 -8.78 -5.44
C SER A 184 37.13 -9.97 -4.48
N GLY A 185 36.22 -10.07 -3.50
CA GLY A 185 36.10 -11.21 -2.58
C GLY A 185 37.02 -11.13 -1.35
N GLU A 186 37.71 -10.01 -1.15
CA GLU A 186 38.48 -9.72 0.06
C GLU A 186 37.54 -9.13 1.13
N ASP A 187 37.62 -9.61 2.38
CA ASP A 187 36.86 -9.12 3.55
C ASP A 187 35.39 -8.74 3.29
N VAL A 188 34.65 -9.68 2.70
CA VAL A 188 33.23 -9.54 2.30
C VAL A 188 32.34 -8.93 3.39
N GLU A 189 32.49 -9.36 4.65
CA GLU A 189 31.69 -8.84 5.77
C GLU A 189 31.98 -7.36 6.07
N LYS A 190 33.25 -6.95 6.00
CA LYS A 190 33.67 -5.56 6.23
C LYS A 190 33.15 -4.65 5.13
N ASN A 191 33.31 -5.08 3.88
CA ASN A 191 32.86 -4.34 2.71
C ASN A 191 31.32 -4.22 2.65
N LYS A 192 30.57 -5.24 3.11
CA LYS A 192 29.10 -5.15 3.29
C LYS A 192 28.73 -4.02 4.24
N ALA A 193 29.33 -4.02 5.42
CA ALA A 193 29.01 -3.06 6.47
C ALA A 193 29.31 -1.63 6.02
N GLU A 194 30.34 -1.46 5.20
CA GLU A 194 30.70 -0.17 4.60
C GLU A 194 29.64 0.30 3.60
N VAL A 195 29.22 -0.55 2.66
CA VAL A 195 28.11 -0.24 1.73
C VAL A 195 26.85 0.16 2.48
N GLU A 196 26.43 -0.62 3.49
CA GLU A 196 25.23 -0.32 4.29
C GLU A 196 25.34 0.99 5.09
N ARG A 197 26.55 1.34 5.55
CA ARG A 197 26.79 2.62 6.25
C ARG A 197 26.59 3.80 5.30
N TYR A 198 27.17 3.74 4.11
CA TYR A 198 27.05 4.82 3.12
C TYR A 198 25.65 4.90 2.50
N VAL A 199 24.96 3.77 2.29
CA VAL A 199 23.55 3.75 1.88
C VAL A 199 22.67 4.45 2.92
N ARG A 200 22.86 4.18 4.22
CA ARG A 200 22.12 4.87 5.29
C ARG A 200 22.39 6.37 5.30
N LYS A 201 23.65 6.78 5.14
CA LYS A 201 24.04 8.19 5.01
C LYS A 201 23.32 8.83 3.82
N ALA A 202 23.35 8.18 2.65
CA ALA A 202 22.68 8.67 1.45
C ALA A 202 21.15 8.78 1.60
N ARG A 203 20.48 7.78 2.20
CA ARG A 203 19.03 7.85 2.49
C ARG A 203 18.70 8.98 3.46
N MET A 204 19.56 9.25 4.45
CA MET A 204 19.35 10.32 5.42
C MET A 204 19.36 11.72 4.77
N TYR A 205 20.27 11.96 3.82
CA TYR A 205 20.43 13.27 3.18
C TYR A 205 19.61 13.44 1.89
N TYR A 206 19.36 12.36 1.15
CA TYR A 206 18.79 12.38 -0.19
C TYR A 206 17.56 11.46 -0.35
N GLY A 207 16.99 10.98 0.75
CA GLY A 207 15.86 10.06 0.77
C GLY A 207 14.60 10.57 0.06
N ASN A 208 14.48 11.88 -0.21
CA ASN A 208 13.33 12.45 -0.93
C ASN A 208 13.53 12.49 -2.45
N ASN A 209 14.70 12.11 -2.98
CA ASN A 209 14.97 12.06 -4.42
C ASN A 209 14.71 10.65 -4.98
N PRO A 210 13.69 10.46 -5.84
CA PRO A 210 13.31 9.13 -6.34
C PRO A 210 14.38 8.48 -7.23
N LYS A 211 15.28 9.26 -7.84
CA LYS A 211 16.40 8.72 -8.64
C LYS A 211 17.50 8.16 -7.73
N ILE A 212 17.80 8.85 -6.63
CA ILE A 212 18.81 8.41 -5.66
C ILE A 212 18.30 7.18 -4.90
N GLN A 213 17.02 7.12 -4.54
CA GLN A 213 16.45 5.92 -3.93
C GLN A 213 16.64 4.68 -4.81
N ARG A 214 16.34 4.76 -6.12
CA ARG A 214 16.53 3.64 -7.04
C ARG A 214 17.98 3.18 -7.13
N LEU A 215 18.93 4.13 -7.17
CA LEU A 215 20.36 3.82 -7.19
C LEU A 215 20.81 3.12 -5.91
N LEU A 216 20.31 3.55 -4.76
CA LEU A 216 20.62 2.92 -3.47
C LEU A 216 20.03 1.52 -3.36
N ASP A 217 18.81 1.32 -3.85
CA ASP A 217 18.17 0.01 -3.90
C ASP A 217 18.92 -0.95 -4.85
N GLU A 218 19.43 -0.44 -5.98
CA GLU A 218 20.27 -1.21 -6.92
C GLU A 218 21.61 -1.61 -6.29
N VAL A 219 22.29 -0.69 -5.62
CA VAL A 219 23.54 -0.96 -4.88
C VAL A 219 23.34 -2.00 -3.77
N GLU A 220 22.25 -1.90 -3.02
CA GLU A 220 21.91 -2.84 -1.96
C GLU A 220 21.67 -4.25 -2.52
N ALA A 221 20.93 -4.35 -3.64
CA ALA A 221 20.70 -5.60 -4.35
C ALA A 221 22.00 -6.22 -4.90
N GLU A 222 22.89 -5.43 -5.50
CA GLU A 222 24.20 -5.90 -5.97
C GLU A 222 25.06 -6.41 -4.81
N SER A 223 25.03 -5.72 -3.66
CA SER A 223 25.80 -6.10 -2.48
C SER A 223 25.31 -7.42 -1.87
N GLU A 224 24.02 -7.75 -1.95
CA GLU A 224 23.48 -9.04 -1.49
C GLU A 224 23.80 -10.16 -2.48
N ALA A 225 23.68 -9.90 -3.79
CA ALA A 225 24.02 -10.86 -4.83
C ALA A 225 25.49 -11.29 -4.76
N ALA A 226 26.42 -10.33 -4.66
CA ALA A 226 27.85 -10.63 -4.60
C ALA A 226 28.25 -11.38 -3.29
N LYS A 227 27.46 -11.27 -2.22
CA LYS A 227 27.64 -11.98 -0.94
C LYS A 227 27.42 -13.49 -1.11
N VAL A 228 26.35 -13.83 -1.82
CA VAL A 228 25.99 -15.21 -2.16
C VAL A 228 27.06 -15.80 -3.08
N ASP A 229 27.51 -15.03 -4.07
CA ASP A 229 28.56 -15.46 -5.00
C ASP A 229 29.90 -15.68 -4.30
N ALA A 230 30.29 -14.79 -3.39
CA ALA A 230 31.51 -14.96 -2.60
C ALA A 230 31.45 -16.21 -1.70
N LYS A 231 30.32 -16.47 -1.04
CA LYS A 231 30.11 -17.69 -0.25
C LYS A 231 30.22 -18.95 -1.10
N LYS A 232 29.65 -18.93 -2.31
CA LYS A 232 29.74 -20.05 -3.26
C LYS A 232 31.18 -20.28 -3.73
N ARG A 233 31.92 -19.22 -4.05
CA ARG A 233 33.35 -19.29 -4.41
C ARG A 233 34.19 -19.85 -3.27
N PHE A 234 33.97 -19.39 -2.04
CA PHE A 234 34.66 -19.90 -0.86
C PHE A 234 34.50 -21.42 -0.68
N TRP A 235 33.27 -21.93 -0.80
CA TRP A 235 33.01 -23.37 -0.72
C TRP A 235 33.68 -24.17 -1.85
N LEU A 236 33.66 -23.64 -3.08
CA LEU A 236 34.35 -24.26 -4.22
C LEU A 236 35.86 -24.31 -4.03
N ASP A 237 36.46 -23.23 -3.50
CA ASP A 237 37.89 -23.19 -3.22
C ASP A 237 38.31 -24.08 -2.06
N LEU A 238 37.46 -24.25 -1.04
CA LEU A 238 37.70 -25.21 0.04
C LEU A 238 37.73 -26.65 -0.50
N ILE A 239 36.78 -27.01 -1.36
CA ILE A 239 36.74 -28.32 -2.03
C ILE A 239 37.94 -28.53 -2.94
N ARG A 240 38.34 -27.49 -3.71
CA ARG A 240 39.49 -27.54 -4.61
C ARG A 240 40.82 -27.65 -3.86
N ARG A 241 41.01 -26.91 -2.76
CA ARG A 241 42.21 -26.96 -1.92
C ARG A 241 42.38 -28.33 -1.26
N ASN A 242 41.27 -28.92 -0.80
CA ASN A 242 41.26 -30.22 -0.15
C ASN A 242 40.96 -31.37 -1.14
N LYS A 243 41.20 -31.18 -2.44
CA LYS A 243 40.85 -32.15 -3.50
C LYS A 243 41.33 -33.57 -3.19
N GLN A 244 42.56 -33.73 -2.71
CA GLN A 244 43.10 -35.05 -2.34
C GLN A 244 42.31 -35.69 -1.19
N ILE A 245 41.99 -34.93 -0.14
CA ILE A 245 41.20 -35.41 1.00
C ILE A 245 39.78 -35.77 0.55
N VAL A 246 39.15 -34.93 -0.28
CA VAL A 246 37.80 -35.19 -0.81
C VAL A 246 37.78 -36.47 -1.65
N ILE A 247 38.77 -36.67 -2.53
CA ILE A 247 38.88 -37.90 -3.33
C ILE A 247 39.07 -39.13 -2.43
N ILE A 248 39.91 -39.03 -1.40
CA ILE A 248 40.13 -40.11 -0.44
C ILE A 248 38.83 -40.45 0.32
N VAL A 249 38.12 -39.46 0.85
CA VAL A 249 36.87 -39.67 1.59
C VAL A 249 35.78 -40.27 0.69
N VAL A 250 35.60 -39.74 -0.52
CA VAL A 250 34.65 -40.29 -1.49
C VAL A 250 35.04 -41.72 -1.90
N GLY A 251 36.33 -41.98 -2.10
CA GLY A 251 36.86 -43.31 -2.36
C GLY A 251 36.61 -44.28 -1.20
N PHE A 252 36.83 -43.85 0.05
CA PHE A 252 36.56 -44.64 1.24
C PHE A 252 35.07 -44.95 1.41
N ILE A 253 34.20 -43.98 1.17
CA ILE A 253 32.74 -44.18 1.21
C ILE A 253 32.34 -45.17 0.11
N GLY A 254 32.83 -44.97 -1.12
CA GLY A 254 32.57 -45.90 -2.22
C GLY A 254 33.08 -47.32 -1.93
N LEU A 255 34.26 -47.45 -1.35
CA LEU A 255 34.85 -48.73 -0.97
C LEU A 255 34.10 -49.38 0.18
N ALA A 256 33.62 -48.62 1.16
CA ALA A 256 32.79 -49.12 2.26
C ALA A 256 31.44 -49.62 1.74
N VAL A 257 30.79 -48.86 0.86
CA VAL A 257 29.55 -49.28 0.19
C VAL A 257 29.80 -50.52 -0.65
N PHE A 258 30.88 -50.56 -1.42
CA PHE A 258 31.26 -51.72 -2.22
C PHE A 258 31.51 -52.95 -1.33
N CYS A 259 32.33 -52.81 -0.27
CA CYS A 259 32.57 -53.88 0.69
C CYS A 259 31.30 -54.34 1.38
N PHE A 260 30.39 -53.42 1.73
CA PHE A 260 29.10 -53.75 2.30
C PHE A 260 28.25 -54.55 1.30
N THR A 261 28.17 -54.11 0.04
CA THR A 261 27.42 -54.83 -1.00
C THR A 261 28.02 -56.22 -1.28
N VAL A 262 29.35 -56.33 -1.37
CA VAL A 262 30.05 -57.60 -1.58
C VAL A 262 29.92 -58.51 -0.37
N TYR A 263 30.03 -58.00 0.86
CA TYR A 263 29.80 -58.78 2.08
C TYR A 263 28.39 -59.40 2.08
N ASN A 264 27.38 -58.62 1.71
CA ASN A 264 26.02 -59.12 1.57
C ASN A 264 25.86 -60.12 0.41
N LEU A 265 26.62 -59.98 -0.69
CA LEU A 265 26.55 -60.86 -1.86
C LEU A 265 27.33 -62.19 -1.67
N LEU A 266 28.48 -62.15 -0.99
CA LEU A 266 29.40 -63.28 -0.78
C LEU A 266 29.14 -64.06 0.51
N SER A 267 28.24 -63.60 1.39
CA SER A 267 27.76 -64.38 2.55
C SER A 267 26.29 -64.83 2.39
N PRO A 268 25.91 -65.55 1.33
CA PRO A 268 24.57 -66.13 1.22
C PRO A 268 24.34 -67.20 2.30
N ASP A 269 25.40 -67.85 2.80
CA ASP A 269 25.32 -68.93 3.78
C ASP A 269 24.73 -68.47 5.11
N LYS A 270 24.95 -67.24 5.58
CA LYS A 270 24.34 -66.78 6.84
C LYS A 270 22.84 -66.57 6.70
N ALA A 271 22.40 -66.00 5.57
CA ALA A 271 20.97 -65.82 5.29
C ALA A 271 20.29 -67.17 5.03
N TYR A 272 20.92 -68.06 4.26
CA TYR A 272 20.44 -69.41 3.96
C TYR A 272 20.40 -70.30 5.21
N ASN A 273 21.46 -70.32 6.03
CA ASN A 273 21.52 -71.14 7.25
C ASN A 273 20.55 -70.67 8.33
N ASN A 274 20.27 -69.36 8.42
CA ASN A 274 19.24 -68.85 9.32
C ASN A 274 17.84 -69.25 8.83
N ALA A 275 17.56 -69.13 7.54
CA ALA A 275 16.29 -69.58 6.96
C ALA A 275 16.10 -71.10 7.07
N LEU A 276 17.17 -71.90 6.89
CA LEU A 276 17.12 -73.36 7.04
C LEU A 276 16.80 -73.78 8.47
N LYS A 277 17.37 -73.10 9.47
CA LYS A 277 17.05 -73.34 10.90
C LYS A 277 15.59 -73.01 11.23
N GLU A 278 15.02 -71.97 10.64
CA GLU A 278 13.60 -71.65 10.82
C GLU A 278 12.69 -72.71 10.17
N VAL A 279 13.07 -73.22 8.99
CA VAL A 279 12.35 -74.30 8.32
C VAL A 279 12.47 -75.62 9.10
N GLU A 280 13.65 -75.96 9.62
CA GLU A 280 13.84 -77.15 10.48
C GLU A 280 13.01 -77.04 11.77
N ALA A 281 13.01 -75.88 12.44
CA ALA A 281 12.22 -75.68 13.66
C ALA A 281 10.70 -75.77 13.39
N THR A 282 10.23 -75.25 12.25
CA THR A 282 8.80 -75.35 11.89
C THR A 282 8.42 -76.74 11.43
N THR A 283 9.30 -77.47 10.75
CA THR A 283 9.02 -78.88 10.37
C THR A 283 8.99 -79.80 11.59
N GLU A 284 9.88 -79.60 12.57
CA GLU A 284 9.86 -80.35 13.83
C GLU A 284 8.55 -80.10 14.61
N GLN A 285 8.09 -78.85 14.70
CA GLN A 285 6.80 -78.51 15.29
C GLN A 285 5.60 -79.16 14.57
N VAL A 286 5.61 -79.18 13.23
CA VAL A 286 4.53 -79.80 12.45
C VAL A 286 4.52 -81.33 12.63
N VAL A 287 5.69 -81.96 12.72
CA VAL A 287 5.81 -83.41 12.97
C VAL A 287 5.26 -83.78 14.36
N ASP A 288 5.56 -82.98 15.40
CA ASP A 288 5.00 -83.19 16.74
C ASP A 288 3.47 -83.02 16.77
N ILE A 289 2.93 -82.07 16.01
CA ILE A 289 1.48 -81.87 15.87
C ILE A 289 0.81 -83.07 15.16
N LEU A 290 1.44 -83.62 14.12
CA LEU A 290 0.92 -84.79 13.40
C LEU A 290 0.95 -86.08 14.25
N ASN A 291 2.02 -86.28 15.02
CA ASN A 291 2.18 -87.43 15.91
C ASN A 291 1.23 -87.38 17.12
N SER A 292 0.86 -86.18 17.58
CA SER A 292 -0.13 -86.00 18.65
C SER A 292 -1.60 -86.09 18.16
N ALA A 293 -1.84 -86.02 16.85
CA ALA A 293 -3.16 -86.19 16.24
C ALA A 293 -3.48 -87.64 15.82
N THR A 294 -2.52 -88.56 15.92
CA THR A 294 -2.65 -89.99 15.53
C THR A 294 -2.72 -90.96 16.72
N LEU A 295 -2.94 -90.43 17.94
CA LEU A 295 -3.26 -91.15 19.17
C LEU A 295 -4.65 -90.73 19.68
#